data_AF-A0A7S3B9T0-F1
#
_entry.id   AF-A0A7S3B9T0-F1
#
_cell.length_a   1.000
_cell.length_b   1.000
_cell.length_c   1.000
_cell.angle_alpha   90.00
_cell.angle_beta   90.00
_cell.angle_gamma   90.00
#
_symmetry.space_group_name_H-M   'P 1'
#
loop_
_entity.id
_entity.type
_entity.pdbx_description
1 polymer ?
#
loop_
_entity_poly.entity_id
_entity_poly.type
_entity_poly.pdbx_seq_one_letter_code
_entity_poly.pdbx_strand_id
1 'polypeptide(L)'
;VENVTLDNILQQVIRAFRVLHAKADAWALDESKIGLAGMSAGGHLAAMMATRVWERDPMLKDTDVELGDPRAAKPFEAVPRPAFVILWYAGYWTESEVYGGGETVAPGESLWVPTNNRMTYFGPFNGATRRKQAWEVRVHASTRSLPPMFVYHCDEDSVVSGAAREFVATARALGHTQVGCCFLERELQGM
;
A
#
# COMPACT_ATOMS: atom_id res chain seq x y z
N VAL A 1 -20.51 -10.82 11.64
CA VAL A 1 -19.93 -10.05 10.52
C VAL A 1 -18.53 -10.60 10.33
N GLU A 2 -18.19 -11.13 9.16
CA GLU A 2 -16.80 -11.56 8.90
C GLU A 2 -15.86 -10.38 9.11
N ASN A 3 -14.71 -10.64 9.75
CA ASN A 3 -13.70 -9.62 9.99
C ASN A 3 -13.09 -9.19 8.64
N VAL A 4 -13.31 -7.94 8.23
CA VAL A 4 -12.73 -7.36 7.00
C VAL A 4 -11.27 -7.00 7.27
N THR A 5 -10.34 -7.77 6.72
CA THR A 5 -8.90 -7.52 6.87
C THR A 5 -8.34 -6.63 5.75
N LEU A 6 -7.13 -6.12 5.95
CA LEU A 6 -6.40 -5.32 4.96
C LEU A 6 -6.06 -6.16 3.72
N ASP A 7 -5.90 -7.47 3.85
CA ASP A 7 -5.77 -8.39 2.71
C ASP A 7 -7.09 -8.45 1.93
N ASN A 8 -8.24 -8.48 2.60
CA ASN A 8 -9.53 -8.42 1.92
C ASN A 8 -9.71 -7.10 1.15
N ILE A 9 -9.25 -5.98 1.70
CA ILE A 9 -9.33 -4.68 1.03
C ILE A 9 -8.34 -4.61 -0.15
N LEU A 10 -7.12 -5.13 0.01
CA LEU A 10 -6.15 -5.24 -1.09
C LEU A 10 -6.69 -6.11 -2.23
N GLN A 11 -7.41 -7.19 -1.93
CA GLN A 11 -8.09 -8.02 -2.93
C GLN A 11 -9.14 -7.24 -3.73
N GLN A 12 -9.84 -6.28 -3.11
CA GLN A 12 -10.76 -5.41 -3.84
C GLN A 12 -10.03 -4.49 -4.85
N VAL A 13 -8.84 -3.99 -4.50
CA VAL A 13 -7.99 -3.22 -5.43
C VAL A 13 -7.58 -4.10 -6.62
N ILE A 14 -7.16 -5.33 -6.35
CA ILE A 14 -6.76 -6.31 -7.37
C ILE A 14 -7.94 -6.64 -8.30
N ARG A 15 -9.13 -6.85 -7.73
CA ARG A 15 -10.36 -7.08 -8.49
C ARG A 15 -10.72 -5.89 -9.36
N ALA A 16 -10.55 -4.67 -8.87
CA ALA A 16 -10.78 -3.47 -9.67
C ALA A 16 -9.87 -3.44 -10.91
N PHE A 17 -8.58 -3.75 -10.76
CA PHE A 17 -7.65 -3.90 -11.88
C PHE A 17 -8.11 -4.96 -12.88
N ARG A 18 -8.53 -6.15 -12.41
CA ARG A 18 -9.07 -7.20 -13.28
C ARG A 18 -10.24 -6.71 -14.12
N VAL A 19 -11.17 -5.97 -13.51
CA VAL A 19 -12.35 -5.42 -14.21
C VAL A 19 -11.94 -4.38 -15.24
N LEU A 20 -11.06 -3.44 -14.87
CA LEU A 20 -10.58 -2.40 -15.79
C LEU A 20 -9.95 -3.01 -17.05
N HIS A 21 -9.07 -4.00 -16.89
CA HIS A 21 -8.44 -4.69 -18.00
C HIS A 21 -9.43 -5.58 -18.79
N ALA A 22 -10.32 -6.31 -18.11
CA ALA A 22 -11.33 -7.13 -18.79
C ALA A 22 -12.39 -6.32 -19.57
N LYS A 23 -12.55 -5.03 -19.23
CA LYS A 23 -13.48 -4.10 -19.87
C LYS A 23 -12.78 -3.06 -20.73
N ALA A 24 -11.46 -3.16 -20.92
CA ALA A 24 -10.68 -2.11 -21.55
C ALA A 24 -11.19 -1.77 -22.96
N ASP A 25 -11.40 -2.77 -23.82
CA ASP A 25 -11.97 -2.57 -25.17
C ASP A 25 -13.36 -1.91 -25.12
N ALA A 26 -14.23 -2.43 -24.25
CA ALA A 26 -15.61 -1.95 -24.14
C ALA A 26 -15.70 -0.52 -23.58
N TRP A 27 -14.71 -0.11 -22.79
CA TRP A 27 -14.64 1.22 -22.15
C TRP A 27 -13.63 2.14 -22.83
N ALA A 28 -13.06 1.73 -23.96
CA ALA A 28 -12.00 2.44 -24.69
C ALA A 28 -10.82 2.85 -23.79
N LEU A 29 -10.42 1.98 -22.87
CA LEU A 29 -9.26 2.17 -22.02
C LEU A 29 -8.00 1.64 -22.71
N ASP A 30 -6.91 2.41 -22.63
CA ASP A 30 -5.58 1.92 -22.98
C ASP A 30 -5.00 1.15 -21.79
N GLU A 31 -4.97 -0.19 -21.90
CA GLU A 31 -4.47 -1.07 -20.84
C GLU A 31 -3.03 -0.75 -20.42
N SER A 32 -2.22 -0.15 -21.30
CA SER A 32 -0.84 0.23 -20.99
C SER A 32 -0.72 1.49 -20.12
N LYS A 33 -1.84 2.16 -19.82
CA LYS A 33 -1.90 3.43 -19.09
C LYS A 33 -2.76 3.39 -17.83
N ILE A 34 -3.18 2.20 -17.40
CA ILE A 34 -3.95 2.04 -16.16
C ILE A 34 -2.98 2.09 -14.98
N GLY A 35 -3.01 3.19 -14.23
CA GLY A 35 -2.21 3.39 -13.02
C GLY A 35 -3.02 3.31 -11.72
N LEU A 36 -2.33 3.37 -10.59
CA LEU A 36 -2.95 3.38 -9.26
C LEU A 36 -2.50 4.61 -8.47
N ALA A 37 -3.44 5.35 -7.90
CA ALA A 37 -3.14 6.43 -6.97
C ALA A 37 -3.74 6.11 -5.59
N GLY A 38 -3.01 6.45 -4.53
CA GLY A 38 -3.47 6.22 -3.16
C GLY A 38 -3.06 7.35 -2.24
N MET A 39 -3.98 7.66 -1.31
CA MET A 39 -3.82 8.72 -0.31
C MET A 39 -3.93 8.19 1.10
N SER A 40 -3.07 8.61 2.03
CA SER A 40 -3.07 8.16 3.43
C SER A 40 -3.18 6.62 3.52
N ALA A 41 -4.27 6.08 4.09
CA ALA A 41 -4.49 4.64 4.15
C ALA A 41 -4.65 3.96 2.78
N GLY A 42 -5.26 4.64 1.81
CA GLY A 42 -5.29 4.20 0.43
C GLY A 42 -3.90 4.22 -0.21
N GLY A 43 -3.01 5.10 0.25
CA GLY A 43 -1.60 5.14 -0.17
C GLY A 43 -0.84 3.90 0.30
N HIS A 44 -1.13 3.42 1.50
CA HIS A 44 -0.60 2.15 1.99
C HIS A 44 -1.03 0.98 1.10
N LEU A 45 -2.32 0.89 0.77
CA LEU A 45 -2.86 -0.12 -0.15
C LEU A 45 -2.24 -0.03 -1.56
N ALA A 46 -2.07 1.18 -2.09
CA ALA A 46 -1.44 1.39 -3.38
C ALA A 46 0.02 0.94 -3.38
N ALA A 47 0.74 1.24 -2.30
CA ALA A 47 2.12 0.80 -2.13
C ALA A 47 2.22 -0.72 -1.92
N MET A 48 1.28 -1.34 -1.22
CA MET A 48 1.16 -2.80 -1.12
C MET A 48 0.89 -3.46 -2.48
N MET A 49 0.00 -2.89 -3.30
CA MET A 49 -0.23 -3.37 -4.68
C MET A 49 1.05 -3.29 -5.52
N ALA A 50 1.81 -2.20 -5.37
CA ALA A 50 3.06 -1.99 -6.11
C ALA A 50 4.18 -2.97 -5.71
N THR A 51 4.20 -3.39 -4.45
CA THR A 51 5.33 -4.09 -3.83
C THR A 51 5.06 -5.57 -3.56
N ARG A 52 3.88 -5.93 -3.03
CA ARG A 52 3.56 -7.28 -2.54
C ARG A 52 2.82 -8.14 -3.55
N VAL A 53 1.80 -7.59 -4.18
CA VAL A 53 0.99 -8.32 -5.18
C VAL A 53 1.85 -8.76 -6.35
N TRP A 54 2.74 -7.86 -6.78
CA TRP A 54 3.53 -8.09 -7.97
C TRP A 54 4.57 -9.19 -7.83
N GLU A 55 5.22 -9.28 -6.69
CA GLU A 55 6.20 -10.34 -6.41
C GLU A 55 5.55 -11.71 -6.17
N ARG A 56 4.22 -11.81 -6.35
CA ARG A 56 3.44 -13.04 -6.14
C ARG A 56 3.73 -13.62 -4.76
N ASP A 57 3.63 -12.77 -3.75
CA ASP A 57 3.79 -13.19 -2.36
C ASP A 57 2.92 -14.43 -2.12
N PRO A 58 3.51 -15.61 -1.82
CA PRO A 58 2.76 -16.85 -1.68
C PRO A 58 1.83 -16.84 -0.46
N MET A 59 1.96 -15.84 0.42
CA MET A 59 1.05 -15.63 1.55
C MET A 59 -0.19 -14.81 1.17
N LEU A 60 -0.19 -14.10 0.04
CA LEU A 60 -1.36 -13.35 -0.42
C LEU A 60 -2.32 -14.29 -1.14
N LYS A 61 -3.31 -14.78 -0.40
CA LYS A 61 -4.34 -15.68 -0.92
C LYS A 61 -5.38 -14.93 -1.73
N ASP A 62 -5.72 -15.44 -2.91
CA ASP A 62 -6.84 -14.96 -3.71
C ASP A 62 -8.18 -15.37 -3.10
N THR A 63 -8.71 -14.50 -2.24
CA THR A 63 -10.00 -14.74 -1.61
C THR A 63 -11.15 -14.74 -2.61
N ASP A 64 -10.99 -14.13 -3.80
CA ASP A 64 -12.04 -14.15 -4.82
C ASP A 64 -12.19 -15.54 -5.44
N VAL A 65 -11.06 -16.25 -5.64
CA VAL A 65 -11.06 -17.66 -6.04
C VAL A 65 -11.60 -18.55 -4.92
N GLU A 66 -11.17 -18.33 -3.67
CA GLU A 66 -11.67 -19.11 -2.51
C GLU A 66 -13.19 -18.90 -2.29
N LEU A 67 -13.73 -17.71 -2.62
CA LEU A 67 -15.16 -17.37 -2.53
C LEU A 67 -15.96 -17.77 -3.78
N GLY A 68 -15.34 -18.35 -4.81
CA GLY A 68 -16.03 -18.75 -6.04
C GLY A 68 -16.58 -17.58 -6.85
N ASP A 69 -15.95 -16.41 -6.77
CA ASP A 69 -16.41 -15.21 -7.45
C ASP A 69 -16.28 -15.38 -8.98
N PRO A 70 -17.36 -15.24 -9.77
CA PRO A 70 -17.29 -15.35 -11.23
C PRO A 70 -16.37 -14.28 -11.87
N ARG A 71 -16.00 -13.22 -11.15
CA ARG A 71 -15.00 -12.21 -11.55
C ARG A 71 -13.55 -12.69 -11.38
N ALA A 72 -13.32 -13.78 -10.66
CA ALA A 72 -12.01 -14.44 -10.52
C ALA A 72 -11.60 -15.24 -11.78
N ALA A 73 -12.28 -15.05 -12.91
CA ALA A 73 -12.05 -15.77 -14.17
C ALA A 73 -10.60 -15.70 -14.69
N LYS A 74 -9.77 -14.79 -14.18
CA LYS A 74 -8.32 -14.79 -14.37
C LYS A 74 -7.64 -15.08 -13.03
N PRO A 75 -6.74 -16.08 -12.94
CA PRO A 75 -5.99 -16.38 -11.72
C PRO A 75 -5.28 -15.14 -11.15
N PHE A 76 -4.96 -15.15 -9.85
CA PHE A 76 -4.20 -14.10 -9.17
C PHE A 76 -2.89 -13.79 -9.89
N GLU A 77 -2.31 -14.85 -10.45
CA GLU A 77 -1.13 -14.89 -11.26
C GLU A 77 -1.22 -14.07 -12.56
N ALA A 78 -2.42 -13.65 -12.98
CA ALA A 78 -2.67 -12.91 -14.21
C ALA A 78 -3.10 -11.45 -13.97
N VAL A 79 -2.96 -10.94 -12.74
CA VAL A 79 -3.27 -9.55 -12.40
C VAL A 79 -2.30 -8.61 -13.13
N PRO A 80 -2.79 -7.68 -13.97
CA PRO A 80 -1.92 -6.76 -14.71
C PRO A 80 -1.26 -5.71 -13.80
N ARG A 81 -0.06 -5.26 -14.19
CA ARG A 81 0.76 -4.30 -13.43
C ARG A 81 0.13 -2.93 -13.55
N PRO A 82 0.05 -2.14 -12.46
CA PRO A 82 -0.14 -0.71 -12.63
C PRO A 82 0.96 -0.16 -13.53
N ALA A 83 0.57 0.58 -14.57
CA ALA A 83 1.50 1.25 -15.47
C ALA A 83 2.37 2.29 -14.73
N PHE A 84 1.82 2.86 -13.65
CA PHE A 84 2.48 3.76 -12.72
C PHE A 84 1.73 3.76 -11.39
N VAL A 85 2.40 4.22 -10.32
CA VAL A 85 1.79 4.40 -9.00
C VAL A 85 2.05 5.81 -8.45
N ILE A 86 1.01 6.48 -7.96
CA ILE A 86 1.12 7.78 -7.30
C ILE A 86 0.78 7.60 -5.82
N LEU A 87 1.73 7.93 -4.95
CA LEU A 87 1.57 7.89 -3.50
C LEU A 87 1.52 9.32 -2.97
N TRP A 88 0.36 9.73 -2.49
CA TRP A 88 0.16 11.08 -1.96
C TRP A 88 -0.11 11.01 -0.45
N TYR A 89 0.82 11.52 0.35
CA TYR A 89 0.85 11.41 1.82
C TYR A 89 0.54 9.97 2.29
N ALA A 90 1.15 8.97 1.64
CA ALA A 90 0.83 7.57 1.88
C ALA A 90 1.22 7.12 3.29
N GLY A 91 0.40 6.25 3.89
CA GLY A 91 0.79 5.53 5.10
C GLY A 91 1.82 4.45 4.78
N TYR A 92 2.86 4.35 5.60
CA TYR A 92 3.91 3.33 5.49
C TYR A 92 3.98 2.45 6.75
N TRP A 93 2.80 2.16 7.32
CA TRP A 93 2.68 1.56 8.63
C TRP A 93 3.29 0.16 8.70
N THR A 94 3.91 -0.15 9.83
CA THR A 94 4.33 -1.50 10.19
C THR A 94 3.32 -2.18 11.09
N GLU A 95 3.45 -3.51 11.24
CA GLU A 95 2.70 -4.23 12.26
C GLU A 95 3.05 -3.69 13.67
N SER A 96 4.30 -3.28 13.93
CA SER A 96 4.67 -2.68 15.23
C SER A 96 4.03 -1.30 15.47
N GLU A 97 3.91 -0.45 14.46
CA GLU A 97 3.25 0.86 14.55
C GLU A 97 1.73 0.71 14.73
N VAL A 98 1.14 -0.34 14.14
CA VAL A 98 -0.29 -0.66 14.25
C VAL A 98 -0.62 -1.33 15.59
N TYR A 99 0.15 -2.31 16.04
CA TYR A 99 -0.20 -3.16 17.20
C TYR A 99 0.67 -2.96 18.45
N GLY A 100 1.84 -2.34 18.32
CA GLY A 100 2.81 -2.13 19.40
C GLY A 100 2.55 -0.87 20.22
N GLY A 101 1.33 -0.72 20.77
CA GLY A 101 1.09 0.29 21.80
C GLY A 101 2.04 0.09 22.99
N GLY A 102 3.12 0.87 23.02
CA GLY A 102 4.24 0.78 23.95
C GLY A 102 5.52 0.90 23.13
N GLU A 103 5.99 2.10 22.79
CA GLU A 103 6.48 3.11 23.72
C GLU A 103 6.00 4.53 23.33
N THR A 104 5.57 5.30 24.34
CA THR A 104 5.48 6.77 24.38
C THR A 104 5.16 7.51 23.07
N VAL A 105 3.93 7.43 22.59
CA VAL A 105 3.36 8.55 21.82
C VAL A 105 2.72 9.48 22.85
N ALA A 106 3.16 10.73 22.91
CA ALA A 106 2.63 11.70 23.86
C ALA A 106 1.09 11.80 23.69
N PRO A 107 0.31 11.86 24.79
CA PRO A 107 -1.14 11.99 24.71
C PRO A 107 -1.47 13.30 23.98
N GLY A 108 -1.87 13.19 22.71
CA GLY A 108 -2.13 14.33 21.82
C GLY A 108 -1.64 14.13 20.38
N GLU A 109 -0.72 13.20 20.12
CA GLU A 109 -0.05 13.09 18.81
C GLU A 109 -0.54 11.96 17.88
N SER A 110 -1.35 11.00 18.35
CA SER A 110 -1.94 9.99 17.47
C SER A 110 -3.38 10.32 17.09
N LEU A 111 -3.55 11.35 16.27
CA LEU A 111 -4.82 11.58 15.63
C LEU A 111 -4.97 10.54 14.49
N TRP A 112 -5.96 9.64 14.61
CA TRP A 112 -6.72 9.06 13.46
C TRP A 112 -6.71 7.56 13.12
N VAL A 113 -6.16 6.66 13.94
CA VAL A 113 -6.79 5.32 14.03
C VAL A 113 -7.07 5.07 15.49
N PRO A 114 -8.30 5.35 15.98
CA PRO A 114 -8.63 4.99 17.34
C PRO A 114 -8.32 3.50 17.53
N THR A 115 -7.75 3.15 18.68
CA THR A 115 -7.16 1.82 18.96
C THR A 115 -8.12 0.67 18.63
N ASN A 116 -9.42 0.96 18.65
CA ASN A 116 -10.52 0.06 18.26
C ASN A 116 -10.60 -0.28 16.76
N ASN A 117 -10.20 0.59 15.83
CA ASN A 117 -10.25 0.34 14.39
C ASN A 117 -9.04 -0.46 13.87
N ARG A 118 -7.94 -0.52 14.63
CA ARG A 118 -6.73 -1.26 14.22
C ARG A 118 -6.99 -2.76 14.17
N MET A 119 -7.67 -3.30 15.17
CA MET A 119 -8.10 -4.70 15.20
C MET A 119 -9.14 -5.03 14.11
N THR A 120 -9.98 -4.05 13.74
CA THR A 120 -10.99 -4.22 12.69
C THR A 120 -10.35 -4.35 11.32
N TYR A 121 -9.43 -3.46 10.94
CA TYR A 121 -8.84 -3.47 9.61
C TYR A 121 -7.65 -4.41 9.46
N PHE A 122 -6.85 -4.60 10.51
CA PHE A 122 -5.62 -5.40 10.40
C PHE A 122 -5.81 -6.83 10.94
N GLY A 123 -6.94 -7.13 11.59
CA GLY A 123 -7.25 -8.43 12.20
C GLY A 123 -6.65 -8.59 13.61
N PRO A 124 -6.80 -9.77 14.25
CA PRO A 124 -6.17 -10.03 15.54
C PRO A 124 -4.65 -10.22 15.40
N PHE A 125 -3.89 -9.58 16.30
CA PHE A 125 -2.44 -9.82 16.45
C PHE A 125 -2.20 -11.31 16.74
N ASN A 126 -1.58 -12.04 15.81
CA ASN A 126 -1.42 -13.50 15.93
C ASN A 126 0.00 -13.93 16.35
N GLY A 127 0.88 -13.00 16.73
CA GLY A 127 2.21 -13.29 17.27
C GLY A 127 3.17 -14.03 16.32
N ALA A 128 2.74 -14.46 15.14
CA ALA A 128 3.61 -15.13 14.17
C ALA A 128 4.48 -14.09 13.45
N THR A 129 5.78 -14.11 13.77
CA THR A 129 6.81 -13.17 13.31
C THR A 129 6.88 -12.99 11.78
N ARG A 130 6.35 -13.93 10.99
CA ARG A 130 6.34 -13.87 9.52
C ARG A 130 5.19 -13.06 8.90
N ARG A 131 4.06 -12.87 9.58
CA ARG A 131 3.01 -11.94 9.10
C ARG A 131 3.38 -10.46 9.29
N LYS A 132 4.32 -10.18 10.22
CA LYS A 132 4.88 -8.85 10.49
C LYS A 132 5.44 -8.17 9.25
N GLN A 133 6.05 -8.95 8.35
CA GLN A 133 6.70 -8.40 7.15
C GLN A 133 5.71 -8.13 6.02
N ALA A 134 4.56 -8.81 5.97
CA ALA A 134 3.63 -8.77 4.84
C ALA A 134 2.88 -7.43 4.66
N TRP A 135 2.84 -6.60 5.70
CA TRP A 135 2.24 -5.26 5.67
C TRP A 135 3.29 -4.16 5.53
N GLU A 136 4.57 -4.49 5.75
CA GLU A 136 5.65 -3.52 5.73
C GLU A 136 6.05 -3.25 4.28
N VAL A 137 5.42 -2.24 3.70
CA VAL A 137 5.73 -1.72 2.37
C VAL A 137 7.23 -1.43 2.20
N ARG A 138 7.93 -1.05 3.28
CA ARG A 138 9.39 -0.86 3.30
C ARG A 138 10.17 -2.16 3.05
N VAL A 139 9.78 -3.26 3.67
CA VAL A 139 10.41 -4.58 3.45
C VAL A 139 10.19 -5.06 2.02
N HIS A 140 9.00 -4.78 1.47
CA HIS A 140 8.66 -5.09 0.09
C HIS A 140 9.09 -4.00 -0.91
N ALA A 141 9.83 -2.97 -0.51
CA ALA A 141 10.50 -2.09 -1.47
C ALA A 141 11.70 -2.80 -2.13
N SER A 142 12.15 -3.94 -1.58
CA SER A 142 13.25 -4.82 -2.05
C SER A 142 12.99 -5.60 -3.34
N THR A 143 11.99 -5.19 -4.11
CA THR A 143 11.39 -6.00 -5.17
C THR A 143 12.04 -5.73 -6.51
N ARG A 144 12.29 -6.75 -7.33
CA ARG A 144 13.22 -6.62 -8.47
C ARG A 144 12.74 -5.66 -9.56
N SER A 145 11.48 -5.23 -9.53
CA SER A 145 10.92 -4.30 -10.51
C SER A 145 9.66 -3.61 -10.00
N LEU A 146 9.83 -2.51 -9.25
CA LEU A 146 8.75 -1.56 -8.98
C LEU A 146 8.24 -0.93 -10.29
N PRO A 147 6.93 -0.61 -10.42
CA PRO A 147 6.47 0.25 -11.51
C PRO A 147 7.10 1.65 -11.37
N PRO A 148 7.03 2.53 -12.39
CA PRO A 148 7.26 3.95 -12.19
C PRO A 148 6.40 4.47 -11.05
N MET A 149 7.01 5.16 -10.08
CA MET A 149 6.30 5.69 -8.91
C MET A 149 6.57 7.17 -8.72
N PHE A 150 5.58 7.91 -8.25
CA PHE A 150 5.75 9.27 -7.79
C PHE A 150 5.24 9.39 -6.35
N VAL A 151 6.13 9.79 -5.45
CA VAL A 151 5.82 9.96 -4.02
C VAL A 151 5.75 11.45 -3.69
N TYR A 152 4.61 11.90 -3.17
CA TYR A 152 4.42 13.25 -2.66
C TYR A 152 4.10 13.18 -1.17
N HIS A 153 4.82 13.91 -0.32
CA HIS A 153 4.54 14.01 1.11
C HIS A 153 4.94 15.39 1.63
N CYS A 154 4.24 15.92 2.64
CA CYS A 154 4.65 17.16 3.31
C CYS A 154 5.40 16.82 4.59
N ASP A 155 6.58 17.39 4.82
CA ASP A 155 7.39 17.05 6.01
C ASP A 155 6.71 17.43 7.33
N GLU A 156 5.78 18.39 7.27
CA GLU A 156 4.97 18.82 8.41
C GLU A 156 3.71 17.98 8.63
N ASP A 157 3.52 16.90 7.87
CA ASP A 157 2.37 16.02 8.04
C ASP A 157 2.46 15.33 9.42
N SER A 158 1.70 15.89 10.37
CA SER A 158 1.60 15.36 11.74
C SER A 158 0.61 14.20 11.85
N VAL A 159 -0.01 13.79 10.74
CA VAL A 159 -1.05 12.75 10.72
C VAL A 159 -0.48 11.44 10.18
N VAL A 160 0.31 11.49 9.11
CA VAL A 160 0.89 10.31 8.47
C VAL A 160 2.41 10.36 8.58
N SER A 161 3.01 9.28 9.12
CA SER A 161 4.44 9.21 9.43
C SER A 161 5.35 9.58 8.25
N GLY A 162 6.48 10.22 8.55
CA GLY A 162 7.50 10.64 7.57
C GLY A 162 8.29 9.51 6.89
N ALA A 163 7.82 8.27 6.96
CA ALA A 163 8.48 7.10 6.37
C ALA A 163 8.47 7.10 4.82
N ALA A 164 7.79 8.06 4.18
CA ALA A 164 7.86 8.29 2.74
C ALA A 164 9.29 8.52 2.24
N ARG A 165 10.09 9.31 2.98
CA ARG A 165 11.50 9.58 2.64
C ARG A 165 12.34 8.32 2.72
N GLU A 166 12.13 7.51 3.76
CA GLU A 166 12.81 6.23 3.93
C GLU A 166 12.43 5.22 2.84
N PHE A 167 11.15 5.13 2.47
CA PHE A 167 10.70 4.29 1.36
C PHE A 167 11.41 4.65 0.05
N VAL A 168 11.45 5.95 -0.30
CA VAL A 168 12.14 6.43 -1.51
C VAL A 168 13.64 6.15 -1.44
N ALA A 169 14.28 6.41 -0.29
CA ALA A 169 15.71 6.14 -0.09
C ALA A 169 16.02 4.65 -0.26
N THR A 170 15.20 3.78 0.33
CA THR A 170 15.32 2.32 0.22
C THR A 170 15.18 1.87 -1.23
N ALA A 171 14.13 2.31 -1.92
CA ALA A 171 13.91 1.94 -3.32
C ALA A 171 15.08 2.37 -4.23
N ARG A 172 15.63 3.58 -4.01
CA ARG A 172 16.80 4.05 -4.77
C ARG A 172 18.07 3.27 -4.45
N ALA A 173 18.31 2.94 -3.19
CA ALA A 173 19.45 2.12 -2.78
C ALA A 173 19.44 0.72 -3.42
N LEU A 174 18.25 0.22 -3.74
CA LEU A 174 18.02 -1.05 -4.46
C LEU A 174 18.05 -0.92 -5.99
N GLY A 175 18.31 0.28 -6.52
CA GLY A 175 18.45 0.55 -7.94
C GLY A 175 17.15 0.96 -8.66
N HIS A 176 16.05 1.22 -7.94
CA HIS A 176 14.80 1.70 -8.53
C HIS A 176 14.85 3.20 -8.83
N THR A 177 15.46 3.55 -9.96
CA THR A 177 15.61 4.94 -10.42
C THR A 177 14.29 5.56 -10.91
N GLN A 178 13.28 4.74 -11.19
CA GLN A 178 11.94 5.15 -11.61
C GLN A 178 11.04 5.64 -10.46
N VAL A 179 11.55 5.72 -9.23
CA VAL A 179 10.83 6.27 -8.07
C VAL A 179 11.18 7.75 -7.90
N GLY A 180 10.32 8.59 -8.46
CA GLY A 180 10.34 10.04 -8.28
C GLY A 180 9.73 10.45 -6.94
N CYS A 181 10.12 11.62 -6.43
CA CYS A 181 9.54 12.16 -5.20
C CYS A 181 9.49 13.69 -5.21
N CYS A 182 8.53 14.25 -4.48
CA CYS A 182 8.44 15.66 -4.12
C CYS A 182 8.08 15.74 -2.62
N PHE A 183 8.99 16.30 -1.84
CA PHE A 183 8.76 16.55 -0.42
C PHE A 183 8.59 18.05 -0.21
N LEU A 184 7.42 18.45 0.30
CA LEU A 184 7.18 19.85 0.63
C LEU A 184 7.77 20.12 2.01
N GLU A 185 8.86 20.87 2.03
CA GLU A 185 9.51 21.38 3.23
C GLU A 185 8.86 22.72 3.62
N ARG A 186 8.86 23.05 4.92
CA ARG A 186 8.45 24.38 5.38
C ARG A 186 9.31 25.42 4.64
N GLU A 187 8.69 26.39 3.97
CA GLU A 187 9.37 27.66 3.70
C GLU A 187 9.73 28.24 5.08
N LEU A 188 11.03 28.29 5.40
CA LEU A 188 11.52 28.94 6.61
C LEU A 188 10.88 30.33 6.68
N GLN A 189 9.87 30.49 7.55
CA GLN A 189 9.29 31.80 7.81
C GLN A 189 10.33 32.62 8.59
N GLY A 190 11.09 33.42 7.83
CA GLY A 190 11.92 34.56 8.26
C GLY A 190 13.43 34.26 8.32
N MET A 191 14.36 35.06 7.79
CA MET A 191 14.35 36.48 7.40
C MET A 191 13.61 37.42 8.35
#